data_AF-A0A7Y6PVW4-F1
#
_entry.id   AF-A0A7Y6PVW4-F1
#
_cell.length_a   1.000
_cell.length_b   1.000
_cell.length_c   1.000
_cell.angle_alpha   90.00
_cell.angle_beta   90.00
_cell.angle_gamma   90.00
#
_symmetry.space_group_name_H-M   'P 1'
#
loop_
_entity.id
_entity.type
_entity.pdbx_description
1 polymer ?
#
loop_
_entity_poly.entity_id
_entity_poly.type
_entity_poly.pdbx_seq_one_letter_code
_entity_poly.pdbx_strand_id
1 'polypeptide(L)'
;MSAWVRRAGAMAAIVIVLSLATRLWGERIGINRGQGWDGETYVQWAADFPHQMFDLGTTTYHAQRVLPSAVVHYAMKAVGARPTVPNILVGFHVLDTLMLVLAAILWARICDEM
;
A
#
# COMPACT_ATOMS: atom_id res chain seq x y z
N MET A 1 1.22 16.20 26.29
CA MET A 1 1.62 15.43 25.10
C MET A 1 3.04 15.83 24.72
N SER A 2 3.96 14.89 24.51
CA SER A 2 5.36 15.22 24.19
C SER A 2 5.49 15.96 22.85
N ALA A 3 6.59 16.69 22.66
CA ALA A 3 6.83 17.45 21.44
C ALA A 3 6.88 16.55 20.20
N TRP A 4 7.47 15.36 20.31
CA TRP A 4 7.54 14.40 19.21
C TRP A 4 6.15 13.86 18.83
N VAL A 5 5.26 13.57 19.79
CA VAL A 5 3.89 13.09 19.50
C VAL A 5 3.12 14.15 18.72
N ARG A 6 3.28 15.44 19.06
CA ARG A 6 2.66 16.54 18.31
C ARG A 6 3.16 16.61 16.87
N ARG A 7 4.48 16.50 16.66
CA ARG A 7 5.09 16.53 15.32
C ARG A 7 4.68 15.31 14.48
N ALA A 8 4.72 14.13 15.08
CA ALA A 8 4.27 12.88 14.47
C ALA A 8 2.79 12.97 14.06
N GLY A 9 1.93 13.44 14.97
CA GLY A 9 0.50 13.62 14.70
C GLY A 9 0.23 14.62 13.57
N ALA A 10 0.94 15.75 13.54
CA ALA A 10 0.82 16.73 12.47
C ALA A 10 1.25 16.14 11.11
N MET A 11 2.38 15.44 11.05
CA MET A 11 2.87 14.84 9.82
C MET A 11 1.95 13.70 9.34
N ALA A 12 1.49 12.83 10.25
CA ALA A 12 0.54 11.79 9.93
C ALA A 12 -0.77 12.36 9.37
N ALA A 13 -1.27 13.45 9.96
CA ALA A 13 -2.46 14.15 9.45
C ALA A 13 -2.23 14.71 8.03
N ILE A 14 -1.07 15.33 7.77
CA ILE A 14 -0.71 15.83 6.43
C ILE A 14 -0.68 14.67 5.42
N VAL A 15 -0.01 13.56 5.77
CA VAL A 15 0.07 12.37 4.91
C VAL A 15 -1.33 11.85 4.58
N ILE A 16 -2.20 11.68 5.60
CA ILE A 16 -3.56 11.18 5.40
C ILE A 16 -4.35 12.12 4.47
N VAL A 17 -4.31 13.43 4.71
CA VAL A 17 -5.03 14.42 3.89
C VAL A 17 -4.52 14.40 2.44
N LEU A 18 -3.21 14.38 2.24
CA LEU A 18 -2.63 14.35 0.90
C LEU A 18 -2.88 13.02 0.17
N SER A 19 -2.84 11.89 0.87
CA SER A 19 -3.20 10.59 0.30
C SER A 19 -4.68 10.56 -0.12
N LEU A 20 -5.59 11.09 0.71
CA LEU A 20 -6.99 11.23 0.33
C LEU A 20 -7.16 12.15 -0.88
N ALA A 21 -6.44 13.26 -0.93
CA ALA A 21 -6.48 14.17 -2.07
C ALA A 21 -5.98 13.51 -3.36
N THR A 22 -4.86 12.78 -3.31
CA THR A 22 -4.32 12.07 -4.49
C THR A 22 -5.23 10.94 -4.94
N ARG A 23 -5.96 10.31 -4.02
CA ARG A 23 -6.97 9.30 -4.39
C ARG A 23 -8.15 9.89 -5.13
N LEU A 24 -8.64 11.06 -4.70
CA LEU A 24 -9.85 11.68 -5.22
C LEU A 24 -9.61 12.48 -6.50
N TRP A 25 -8.46 13.15 -6.60
CA TRP A 25 -8.14 14.05 -7.70
C TRP A 25 -6.88 13.67 -8.48
N GLY A 26 -6.11 12.68 -8.03
CA GLY A 26 -4.92 12.24 -8.74
C GLY A 26 -5.27 11.53 -10.04
N GLU A 27 -4.55 11.90 -11.09
CA GLU A 27 -4.61 11.20 -12.36
C GLU A 27 -4.05 9.78 -12.20
N ARG A 28 -4.72 8.80 -12.80
CA ARG A 28 -4.21 7.44 -12.91
C ARG A 28 -3.67 7.20 -14.31
N ILE A 29 -2.56 6.49 -14.40
CA ILE A 29 -2.03 6.01 -15.68
C ILE A 29 -3.11 5.13 -16.32
N GLY A 30 -3.66 5.55 -17.47
CA GLY A 30 -4.79 4.87 -18.13
C GLY A 30 -4.51 3.44 -18.64
N ILE A 31 -3.29 2.94 -18.44
CA ILE A 31 -2.84 1.61 -18.86
C ILE A 31 -3.36 0.55 -17.88
N ASN A 32 -3.78 -0.60 -18.41
CA ASN A 32 -4.25 -1.75 -17.63
C ASN A 32 -5.36 -1.37 -16.64
N ARG A 33 -6.34 -0.55 -17.02
CA ARG A 33 -7.43 -0.08 -16.14
C ARG A 33 -6.94 0.70 -14.90
N GLY A 34 -5.83 1.45 -15.01
CA GLY A 34 -5.31 2.26 -13.91
C GLY A 34 -4.18 1.60 -13.11
N GLN A 35 -3.69 0.44 -13.55
CA GLN A 35 -2.64 -0.32 -12.86
C GLN A 35 -1.24 0.16 -13.27
N GLY A 36 -1.09 0.78 -14.44
CA GLY A 36 0.22 1.12 -15.00
C GLY A 36 0.94 -0.11 -15.58
N TRP A 37 2.23 0.04 -15.86
CA TRP A 37 3.06 -1.03 -16.44
C TRP A 37 3.39 -2.10 -15.39
N ASP A 38 4.06 -1.70 -14.31
CA ASP A 38 4.52 -2.66 -13.28
C ASP A 38 3.39 -3.09 -12.34
N GLY A 39 2.32 -2.29 -12.23
CA GLY A 39 1.22 -2.55 -11.30
C GLY A 39 0.34 -3.73 -11.68
N GLU A 40 0.33 -4.14 -12.95
CA GLU A 40 -0.45 -5.29 -13.40
C GLU A 40 -0.05 -6.56 -12.64
N THR A 41 1.25 -6.81 -12.53
CA THR A 41 1.79 -7.98 -11.84
C THR A 41 1.43 -7.97 -10.35
N TYR A 42 1.53 -6.82 -9.68
CA TYR A 42 1.16 -6.70 -8.26
C TYR A 42 -0.34 -6.93 -8.05
N VAL A 43 -1.18 -6.48 -8.97
CA VAL A 43 -2.63 -6.72 -8.90
C VAL A 43 -2.96 -8.19 -9.13
N GLN A 44 -2.30 -8.86 -10.07
CA GLN A 44 -2.46 -10.30 -10.28
C GLN A 44 -2.08 -11.09 -9.02
N TRP A 45 -0.95 -10.77 -8.39
CA TRP A 45 -0.54 -11.38 -7.13
C TRP A 45 -1.52 -11.08 -5.99
N ALA A 46 -2.04 -9.86 -5.88
CA ALA A 46 -2.99 -9.52 -4.83
C ALA A 46 -4.37 -10.21 -5.05
N ALA A 47 -4.75 -10.45 -6.31
CA ALA A 47 -6.00 -11.10 -6.64
C ALA A 47 -6.02 -12.58 -6.21
N ASP A 48 -4.93 -13.31 -6.44
CA ASP A 48 -4.84 -14.75 -6.13
C ASP A 48 -3.41 -15.15 -5.71
N PHE A 49 -3.03 -14.70 -4.52
CA PHE A 49 -1.64 -14.80 -4.06
C PHE A 49 -1.10 -16.24 -3.97
N PRO A 50 -1.83 -17.21 -3.37
CA PRO A 50 -1.30 -18.57 -3.25
C PRO A 50 -1.08 -19.24 -4.60
N HIS A 51 -2.03 -19.11 -5.53
CA HIS A 51 -1.90 -19.68 -6.87
C HIS A 51 -0.71 -19.09 -7.62
N GLN A 52 -0.56 -17.76 -7.58
CA GLN A 52 0.54 -17.07 -8.26
C GLN A 52 1.91 -17.47 -7.70
N MET A 53 2.03 -17.66 -6.38
CA MET A 53 3.33 -17.92 -5.75
C MET A 53 3.72 -19.40 -5.71
N PHE A 54 2.76 -20.30 -5.52
CA PHE A 54 3.05 -21.71 -5.27
C PHE A 54 2.76 -22.61 -6.47
N ASP A 55 1.79 -22.26 -7.33
CA ASP A 55 1.46 -23.07 -8.50
C ASP A 55 2.21 -22.60 -9.75
N LEU A 56 2.22 -21.28 -10.01
CA LEU A 56 2.93 -20.68 -11.15
C LEU A 56 4.40 -20.37 -10.84
N GLY A 57 4.68 -19.99 -9.59
CA GLY A 57 6.01 -19.54 -9.16
C GLY A 57 6.32 -18.10 -9.59
N THR A 58 7.44 -17.58 -9.09
CA THR A 58 7.90 -16.22 -9.38
C THR A 58 9.39 -16.19 -9.71
N THR A 59 9.84 -15.14 -10.39
CA THR A 59 11.27 -14.96 -10.70
C THR A 59 12.04 -14.46 -9.49
N THR A 60 13.37 -14.67 -9.45
CA THR A 60 14.23 -14.13 -8.38
C THR A 60 14.11 -12.61 -8.24
N TYR A 61 13.95 -11.91 -9.36
CA TYR A 61 13.72 -10.46 -9.38
C TYR A 61 12.42 -10.07 -8.67
N HIS A 62 11.36 -10.84 -8.89
CA HIS A 62 10.03 -10.57 -8.35
C HIS A 62 9.85 -11.06 -6.91
N ALA A 63 10.56 -12.11 -6.49
CA ALA A 63 10.44 -12.70 -5.15
C ALA A 63 10.61 -11.67 -4.01
N GLN A 64 11.45 -10.66 -4.18
CA GLN A 64 11.69 -9.61 -3.19
C GLN A 64 10.56 -8.55 -3.12
N ARG A 65 9.56 -8.63 -3.99
CA ARG A 65 8.51 -7.61 -4.17
C ARG A 65 7.09 -8.12 -3.91
N VAL A 66 6.94 -9.38 -3.53
CA VAL A 66 5.63 -10.04 -3.39
C VAL A 66 4.90 -9.63 -2.10
N LEU A 67 5.65 -9.19 -1.09
CA LEU A 67 5.12 -8.92 0.25
C LEU A 67 3.94 -7.93 0.27
N PRO A 68 4.00 -6.76 -0.40
CA PRO A 68 2.84 -5.85 -0.44
C PRO A 68 1.59 -6.49 -1.03
N SER A 69 1.74 -7.30 -2.09
CA SER A 69 0.61 -7.99 -2.72
C SER A 69 0.01 -9.06 -1.80
N ALA A 70 0.86 -9.78 -1.05
CA ALA A 70 0.43 -10.72 -0.03
C ALA A 70 -0.42 -10.02 1.06
N VAL A 71 0.07 -8.88 1.55
CA VAL A 71 -0.63 -8.09 2.57
C VAL A 71 -2.00 -7.65 2.07
N VAL A 72 -2.08 -7.11 0.85
CA VAL A 72 -3.35 -6.71 0.24
C VAL A 72 -4.30 -7.90 0.06
N HIS A 73 -3.81 -9.03 -0.43
CA HIS A 73 -4.60 -10.26 -0.60
C HIS A 73 -5.27 -10.70 0.71
N TYR A 74 -4.47 -10.86 1.77
CA TYR A 74 -4.98 -11.33 3.06
C TYR A 74 -5.84 -10.27 3.76
N ALA A 75 -5.53 -8.98 3.61
CA ALA A 75 -6.35 -7.90 4.15
C ALA A 75 -7.75 -7.88 3.50
N MET A 76 -7.83 -8.00 2.17
CA MET A 76 -9.11 -8.10 1.46
C MET A 76 -9.91 -9.32 1.90
N LYS A 77 -9.25 -10.47 2.05
CA LYS A 77 -9.88 -11.70 2.54
C LYS A 77 -10.43 -11.53 3.97
N ALA A 78 -9.67 -10.88 4.84
CA ALA A 78 -10.08 -10.63 6.23
C ALA A 78 -11.32 -9.72 6.34
N VAL A 79 -11.47 -8.75 5.43
CA VAL A 79 -12.64 -7.86 5.41
C VAL A 79 -13.77 -8.33 4.48
N GLY A 80 -13.63 -9.50 3.85
CA GLY A 80 -14.62 -10.06 2.92
C GLY A 80 -14.76 -9.29 1.59
N ALA A 81 -13.75 -8.49 1.22
CA ALA A 81 -13.76 -7.74 -0.04
C ALA A 81 -13.48 -8.67 -1.23
N ARG A 82 -14.23 -8.48 -2.32
CA ARG A 82 -13.99 -9.22 -3.57
C ARG A 82 -12.67 -8.73 -4.22
N PRO A 83 -11.81 -9.62 -4.73
CA PRO A 83 -10.53 -9.27 -5.34
C PRO A 83 -10.71 -8.73 -6.77
N THR A 84 -11.40 -7.59 -6.91
CA THR A 84 -11.53 -6.87 -8.17
C THR A 84 -10.39 -5.85 -8.30
N VAL A 85 -9.99 -5.51 -9.54
CA VAL A 85 -8.95 -4.48 -9.77
C VAL A 85 -9.21 -3.19 -8.99
N PRO A 86 -10.43 -2.59 -8.98
CA PRO A 86 -10.67 -1.39 -8.19
C PRO A 86 -10.43 -1.59 -6.69
N ASN A 87 -10.90 -2.71 -6.12
CA ASN A 87 -10.72 -3.01 -4.69
C ASN A 87 -9.26 -3.25 -4.33
N ILE A 88 -8.52 -3.93 -5.18
CA ILE A 88 -7.08 -4.15 -5.01
C ILE A 88 -6.33 -2.83 -5.04
N LEU A 89 -6.65 -1.92 -5.98
CA LEU A 89 -6.07 -0.58 -6.01
C LEU A 89 -6.43 0.24 -4.77
N VAL A 90 -7.63 0.06 -4.19
CA VAL A 90 -7.94 0.63 -2.87
C VAL A 90 -7.05 0.03 -1.79
N GLY A 91 -6.86 -1.29 -1.79
CA GLY A 91 -6.01 -1.98 -0.82
C GLY A 91 -4.57 -1.48 -0.83
N PHE A 92 -3.96 -1.35 -2.02
CA PHE A 92 -2.62 -0.77 -2.14
C PHE A 92 -2.56 0.67 -1.65
N HIS A 93 -3.54 1.50 -2.03
CA HIS A 93 -3.57 2.89 -1.57
C HIS A 93 -3.69 3.02 -0.04
N VAL A 94 -4.48 2.15 0.60
CA VAL A 94 -4.56 2.08 2.06
C VAL A 94 -3.23 1.64 2.65
N LEU A 95 -2.61 0.60 2.09
CA LEU A 95 -1.30 0.11 2.55
C LEU A 95 -0.23 1.20 2.47
N ASP A 96 -0.12 1.89 1.32
CA ASP A 96 0.85 2.99 1.11
C ASP A 96 0.64 4.10 2.14
N THR A 97 -0.62 4.49 2.37
CA THR A 97 -0.95 5.52 3.36
C THR A 97 -0.54 5.09 4.77
N LEU A 98 -0.81 3.85 5.16
CA LEU A 98 -0.40 3.30 6.45
C LEU A 98 1.12 3.25 6.60
N MET A 99 1.86 2.86 5.55
CA MET A 99 3.32 2.83 5.56
C MET A 99 3.92 4.24 5.71
N LEU A 100 3.37 5.24 5.02
CA LEU A 100 3.81 6.62 5.15
C LEU A 100 3.52 7.21 6.54
N VAL A 101 2.35 6.92 7.11
CA VAL A 101 2.01 7.32 8.49
C VAL A 101 2.96 6.67 9.49
N LEU A 102 3.21 5.36 9.36
CA LEU A 102 4.15 4.65 10.22
C LEU A 102 5.57 5.22 10.10
N ALA A 103 6.04 5.47 8.88
CA ALA A 103 7.33 6.09 8.64
C ALA A 103 7.44 7.48 9.31
N ALA A 104 6.39 8.31 9.20
CA ALA A 104 6.36 9.62 9.86
C ALA A 104 6.44 9.52 11.39
N ILE A 105 5.74 8.55 11.99
CA ILE A 105 5.77 8.32 13.44
C ILE A 105 7.16 7.84 13.89
N LEU A 106 7.71 6.84 13.21
CA LEU A 106 9.02 6.29 13.53
C LEU A 106 10.12 7.35 13.38
N TRP A 107 10.08 8.14 12.31
CA TRP A 107 11.03 9.21 12.08
C TRP A 107 10.98 10.28 13.18
N ALA A 108 9.78 10.73 13.54
CA ALA A 108 9.61 11.70 14.62
C ALA A 108 10.12 11.18 15.97
N ARG A 109 10.01 9.86 16.21
CA ARG A 109 10.55 9.22 17.42
C ARG A 109 12.07 9.16 17.40
N ILE A 110 12.68 8.79 16.27
CA ILE A 110 14.15 8.76 16.12
C ILE A 110 14.74 10.16 16.36
N CYS A 111 14.15 11.20 15.76
CA CYS A 111 14.63 12.57 15.95
C CYS A 111 14.44 13.13 17.37
N ASP A 112 13.65 12.47 18.23
CA ASP A 112 13.50 12.84 19.64
C ASP A 112 14.55 12.16 20.53
N GLU A 113 15.15 11.06 20.07
CA GLU A 113 16.24 10.35 20.76
C GLU A 113 17.64 10.91 20.42
N MET A 114 17.74 11.74 19.37
CA MET A 114 18.97 12.43 18.95
C MET A 114 19.08 13.82 19.61
#